data_AF-A0A7C5AC93-F1
#
_entry.id   AF-A0A7C5AC93-F1
#
_cell.length_a   1.000
_cell.length_b   1.000
_cell.length_c   1.000
_cell.angle_alpha   90.00
_cell.angle_beta   90.00
_cell.angle_gamma   90.00
#
_symmetry.space_group_name_H-M   'P 1'
#
loop_
_entity.id
_entity.type
_entity.pdbx_description
1 polymer ?
#
loop_
_entity_poly.entity_id
_entity_poly.type
_entity_poly.pdbx_seq_one_letter_code
_entity_poly.pdbx_strand_id
1 'polypeptide(L)'
;MKSVDLGVIVLVATVFWGPTPTCFGQRGLQSICQAFSGFDQDGDGDVEIDDLQVLQTGGENGARVLLLVESRLLKPLEGAPALLPPLRRWVEDLARESRRAALIAVSLEANPRHQDGRYVLALREFLRAVAKDGDLAGVVLVGRFPDALLVRVCNWRKRERLVLRKGRPNERRYGEVSFLRRVPEIVARRADIVLADLNGRWEDVYRQPRTWLPTLWAAYPGGVPVHGGRPDDFEEGVLPFEDFFYVLDGRVERLEEPSQDGGERRPSWLIFDDDGDLEVGAEDRRRSNPMAVPDILVSRLDARGVALRPKSRLRGEAGHGFLDAQGHPQSVRFKKGTKLPHWRNEIWEHDPILERRLLAAAMDRNHAYRTGRSQVAWRPASLACGLPSGYDATRRAAEAWSEEDREHLDVRGSPTLTAVAKWLGYPAILRTIRAHSDAWGSVFARGDIEGLKGLLGKPPWAWTPRGAFLVPSLDAACGGGKLDWFFWRTAWERGGVVRGPSFYVHTGCDGISPPGAETLPFDHADYGVRQGGEAMLFFGEGLALVGRAKVFYDEPRGFAETLGAGESFGEAWARYFEIEGAAKSKGEVGGEIGRKRAYFWSVLGDWTLSLAMARHR
;
A
#
# COMPACT_ATOMS: atom_id res chain seq x y z
N MET A 1 -30.30 -14.73 -71.69
CA MET A 1 -30.95 -14.93 -70.38
C MET A 1 -30.35 -16.18 -69.77
N LYS A 2 -29.41 -16.01 -68.83
CA LYS A 2 -28.66 -17.11 -68.19
C LYS A 2 -29.22 -17.35 -66.79
N SER A 3 -29.28 -18.63 -66.44
CA SER A 3 -29.79 -19.20 -65.19
C SER A 3 -29.02 -18.70 -63.97
N VAL A 4 -29.74 -18.53 -62.87
CA VAL A 4 -29.24 -18.08 -61.57
C VAL A 4 -28.94 -19.31 -60.71
N ASP A 5 -27.69 -19.43 -60.26
CA ASP A 5 -27.22 -20.37 -59.24
C ASP A 5 -27.65 -19.89 -57.84
N LEU A 6 -28.28 -20.77 -57.07
CA LEU A 6 -28.49 -20.61 -55.63
C LEU A 6 -27.35 -21.32 -54.88
N GLY A 7 -26.40 -20.52 -54.39
CA GLY A 7 -25.36 -20.99 -53.47
C GLY A 7 -25.90 -21.12 -52.04
N VAL A 8 -25.90 -22.35 -51.53
CA VAL A 8 -26.17 -22.66 -50.11
C VAL A 8 -24.92 -22.33 -49.29
N ILE A 9 -25.02 -21.33 -48.41
CA ILE A 9 -24.00 -21.04 -47.39
C ILE A 9 -24.29 -21.93 -46.18
N VAL A 10 -23.41 -22.90 -45.93
CA VAL A 10 -23.39 -23.67 -44.67
C VAL A 10 -22.63 -22.85 -43.63
N LEU A 11 -23.36 -22.30 -42.66
CA LEU A 11 -22.79 -21.64 -41.48
C LEU A 11 -22.34 -22.73 -40.49
N VAL A 12 -21.04 -22.97 -40.38
CA VAL A 12 -20.47 -23.78 -39.30
C VAL A 12 -20.34 -22.87 -38.07
N ALA A 13 -21.29 -22.97 -37.15
CA ALA A 13 -21.21 -22.35 -35.84
C ALA A 13 -20.31 -23.20 -34.93
N THR A 14 -19.05 -22.80 -34.77
CA THR A 14 -18.17 -23.30 -33.72
C THR A 14 -18.59 -22.67 -32.40
N VAL A 15 -19.40 -23.38 -31.62
CA VAL A 15 -19.72 -23.02 -30.23
C VAL A 15 -18.50 -23.33 -29.38
N PHE A 16 -17.71 -22.31 -29.04
CA PHE A 16 -16.75 -22.41 -27.93
C PHE A 16 -17.53 -22.50 -26.63
N TRP A 17 -17.56 -23.69 -26.04
CA TRP A 17 -17.94 -23.88 -24.65
C TRP A 17 -16.82 -23.30 -23.78
N GLY A 18 -16.94 -22.04 -23.39
CA GLY A 18 -16.28 -21.57 -22.18
C GLY A 18 -16.85 -22.33 -20.97
N PRO A 19 -16.08 -22.56 -19.89
CA PRO A 19 -16.60 -23.22 -18.70
C PRO A 19 -17.81 -22.44 -18.18
N THR A 20 -18.96 -23.09 -18.20
CA THR A 20 -20.18 -22.60 -17.57
C THR A 20 -19.95 -22.47 -16.06
N PRO A 21 -20.40 -21.39 -15.41
CA PRO A 21 -20.31 -21.26 -13.96
C PRO A 21 -21.26 -22.31 -13.36
N THR A 22 -20.68 -23.44 -12.94
CA THR A 22 -21.43 -24.47 -12.23
C THR A 22 -22.03 -23.88 -10.96
N CYS A 23 -23.30 -24.19 -10.68
CA CYS A 23 -23.93 -23.88 -9.40
C CYS A 23 -23.10 -24.51 -8.27
N PHE A 24 -22.28 -23.69 -7.60
CA PHE A 24 -21.54 -24.06 -6.41
C PHE A 24 -22.52 -24.26 -5.24
N GLY A 25 -22.90 -25.50 -4.96
CA GLY A 25 -23.37 -25.89 -3.62
C GLY A 25 -22.27 -25.64 -2.58
N GLN A 26 -22.59 -25.66 -1.27
CA GLN A 26 -21.63 -25.49 -0.18
C GLN A 26 -20.41 -26.42 -0.39
N ARG A 27 -19.29 -25.84 -0.85
CA ARG A 27 -18.03 -26.55 -1.03
C ARG A 27 -17.20 -26.23 0.20
N GLY A 28 -16.87 -27.24 1.01
CA GLY A 28 -15.90 -27.05 2.09
C GLY A 28 -14.62 -26.39 1.58
N LEU A 29 -13.99 -25.55 2.40
CA LEU A 29 -12.82 -24.73 2.05
C LEU A 29 -11.71 -25.50 1.29
N GLN A 30 -11.48 -26.76 1.63
CA GLN A 30 -10.53 -27.63 0.95
C GLN A 30 -10.86 -27.82 -0.54
N SER A 31 -12.14 -28.00 -0.89
CA SER A 31 -12.61 -28.15 -2.26
C SER A 31 -12.52 -26.84 -3.04
N ILE A 32 -12.68 -25.69 -2.37
CA ILE A 32 -12.44 -24.38 -3.00
C ILE A 32 -10.96 -24.23 -3.30
N CYS A 33 -10.07 -24.51 -2.34
CA CYS A 33 -8.61 -24.44 -2.57
C CYS A 33 -8.19 -25.33 -3.76
N GLN A 34 -8.67 -26.59 -3.80
CA GLN A 34 -8.42 -27.50 -4.92
C GLN A 34 -8.92 -26.99 -6.27
N ALA A 35 -10.03 -26.24 -6.30
CA ALA A 35 -10.57 -25.67 -7.53
C ALA A 35 -9.76 -24.47 -8.04
N PHE A 36 -8.93 -23.87 -7.19
CA PHE A 36 -8.08 -22.72 -7.50
C PHE A 36 -6.58 -23.05 -7.54
N SER A 37 -6.16 -24.29 -7.26
CA SER A 37 -4.80 -24.75 -7.58
C SER A 37 -4.67 -24.91 -9.10
N GLY A 38 -3.60 -24.39 -9.69
CA GLY A 38 -3.41 -24.33 -11.14
C GLY A 38 -4.34 -23.32 -11.84
N PHE A 39 -4.78 -22.27 -11.13
CA PHE A 39 -5.74 -21.31 -11.66
C PHE A 39 -5.06 -20.22 -12.49
N ASP A 40 -5.40 -20.23 -13.77
CA ASP A 40 -5.10 -19.23 -14.79
C ASP A 40 -6.36 -18.36 -14.98
N GLN A 41 -6.26 -17.09 -14.60
CA GLN A 41 -7.38 -16.18 -14.44
C GLN A 41 -7.96 -15.72 -15.78
N ASP A 42 -7.16 -15.60 -16.83
CA ASP A 42 -7.61 -15.14 -18.15
C ASP A 42 -7.47 -16.17 -19.27
N GLY A 43 -6.94 -17.35 -18.96
CA GLY A 43 -6.78 -18.45 -19.90
C GLY A 43 -5.64 -18.25 -20.89
N ASP A 44 -4.65 -17.39 -20.58
CA ASP A 44 -3.51 -17.12 -21.47
C ASP A 44 -2.39 -18.18 -21.39
N GLY A 45 -2.50 -19.12 -20.44
CA GLY A 45 -1.57 -20.20 -20.20
C GLY A 45 -0.54 -19.92 -19.10
N ASP A 46 -0.45 -18.71 -18.58
CA ASP A 46 0.32 -18.39 -17.38
C ASP A 46 -0.56 -18.62 -16.14
N VAL A 47 -0.08 -19.39 -15.15
CA VAL A 47 -0.88 -19.69 -13.95
C VAL A 47 -0.63 -18.62 -12.88
N GLU A 48 -1.65 -17.92 -12.42
CA GLU A 48 -1.49 -16.99 -11.29
C GLU A 48 -1.38 -17.71 -9.95
N ILE A 49 -2.26 -18.69 -9.71
CA ILE A 49 -2.28 -19.47 -8.46
C ILE A 49 -1.84 -20.90 -8.78
N ASP A 50 -0.58 -21.18 -8.51
CA ASP A 50 0.01 -22.52 -8.70
C ASP A 50 -0.63 -23.52 -7.74
N ASP A 51 -0.70 -23.20 -6.44
CA ASP A 51 -1.27 -24.11 -5.45
C ASP A 51 -1.88 -23.40 -4.23
N LEU A 52 -2.96 -23.99 -3.70
CA LEU A 52 -3.60 -23.64 -2.43
C LEU A 52 -3.79 -24.89 -1.56
N GLN A 53 -3.21 -24.88 -0.37
CA GLN A 53 -3.32 -26.00 0.57
C GLN A 53 -3.80 -25.55 1.95
N VAL A 54 -4.95 -26.06 2.41
CA VAL A 54 -5.38 -25.86 3.80
C VAL A 54 -4.48 -26.67 4.73
N LEU A 55 -3.82 -25.99 5.65
CA LEU A 55 -2.89 -26.60 6.62
C LEU A 55 -3.55 -26.83 7.99
N GLN A 56 -4.44 -25.92 8.39
CA GLN A 56 -5.15 -25.97 9.65
C GLN A 56 -6.43 -25.14 9.57
N THR A 57 -7.45 -25.58 10.30
CA THR A 57 -8.62 -24.76 10.62
C THR A 57 -8.79 -24.70 12.14
N GLY A 58 -9.49 -23.68 12.64
CA GLY A 58 -9.80 -23.52 14.06
C GLY A 58 -11.08 -22.71 14.25
N GLY A 59 -11.78 -22.95 15.35
CA GLY A 59 -13.07 -22.34 15.64
C GLY A 59 -14.22 -22.95 14.83
N GLU A 60 -15.41 -23.03 15.44
CA GLU A 60 -16.60 -23.63 14.83
C GLU A 60 -17.62 -22.56 14.41
N ASN A 61 -17.63 -21.41 15.10
CA ASN A 61 -18.62 -20.35 14.96
C ASN A 61 -17.96 -18.99 14.67
N GLY A 62 -18.73 -18.06 14.12
CA GLY A 62 -18.30 -16.70 13.81
C GLY A 62 -17.80 -16.50 12.38
N ALA A 63 -17.48 -15.26 12.04
CA ALA A 63 -16.99 -14.90 10.72
C ALA A 63 -15.60 -15.52 10.45
N ARG A 64 -15.35 -15.90 9.19
CA ARG A 64 -14.14 -16.60 8.76
C ARG A 64 -13.00 -15.61 8.53
N VAL A 65 -11.80 -15.93 9.04
CA VAL A 65 -10.55 -15.21 8.79
C VAL A 65 -9.57 -16.18 8.13
N LEU A 66 -8.98 -15.76 7.01
CA LEU A 66 -7.95 -16.54 6.31
C LEU A 66 -6.56 -15.99 6.61
N LEU A 67 -5.62 -16.88 6.92
CA LEU A 67 -4.19 -16.60 6.92
C LEU A 67 -3.60 -17.25 5.66
N LEU A 68 -3.38 -16.45 4.61
CA LEU A 68 -2.75 -16.90 3.37
C LEU A 68 -1.24 -16.71 3.50
N VAL A 69 -0.47 -17.80 3.42
CA VAL A 69 0.97 -17.77 3.69
C VAL A 69 1.73 -18.22 2.46
N GLU A 70 2.68 -17.40 2.01
CA GLU A 70 3.59 -17.75 0.91
C GLU A 70 4.30 -19.09 1.20
N SER A 71 4.08 -20.11 0.38
CA SER A 71 4.55 -21.49 0.61
C SER A 71 6.07 -21.60 0.85
N ARG A 72 6.87 -20.70 0.25
CA ARG A 72 8.32 -20.60 0.48
C ARG A 72 8.68 -20.43 1.96
N LEU A 73 7.84 -19.74 2.74
CA LEU A 73 8.07 -19.46 4.15
C LEU A 73 7.90 -20.71 5.04
N LEU A 74 7.20 -21.72 4.55
CA LEU A 74 6.91 -22.97 5.28
C LEU A 74 8.02 -24.02 5.12
N LYS A 75 8.85 -23.89 4.07
CA LYS A 75 9.99 -24.80 3.84
C LYS A 75 11.05 -24.63 4.94
N PRO A 76 11.59 -25.68 5.56
CA PRO A 76 12.68 -25.54 6.53
C PRO A 76 13.88 -24.75 5.98
N LEU A 77 14.51 -23.92 6.81
CA LEU A 77 15.74 -23.19 6.48
C LEU A 77 16.66 -23.21 7.69
N GLU A 78 17.88 -23.67 7.50
CA GLU A 78 18.88 -23.75 8.57
C GLU A 78 19.16 -22.36 9.17
N GLY A 79 19.24 -22.29 10.50
CA GLY A 79 19.47 -21.04 11.24
C GLY A 79 18.26 -20.11 11.33
N ALA A 80 17.14 -20.42 10.68
CA ALA A 80 15.91 -19.62 10.76
C ALA A 80 14.84 -20.29 11.65
N PRO A 81 13.97 -19.51 12.32
CA PRO A 81 12.83 -20.07 13.03
C PRO A 81 11.84 -20.71 12.05
N ALA A 82 11.23 -21.81 12.46
CA ALA A 82 10.11 -22.40 11.76
C ALA A 82 8.85 -21.54 11.96
N LEU A 83 8.19 -21.16 10.86
CA LEU A 83 7.02 -20.28 10.92
C LEU A 83 5.69 -21.02 11.14
N LEU A 84 5.63 -22.32 10.84
CA LEU A 84 4.39 -23.07 11.01
C LEU A 84 3.87 -23.04 12.46
N PRO A 85 4.68 -23.25 13.52
CA PRO A 85 4.18 -23.16 14.90
C PRO A 85 3.54 -21.81 15.28
N PRO A 86 4.16 -20.63 15.08
CA PRO A 86 3.50 -19.35 15.40
C PRO A 86 2.27 -19.07 14.52
N LEU A 87 2.23 -19.53 13.26
CA LEU A 87 1.05 -19.43 12.41
C LEU A 87 -0.14 -20.27 12.92
N ARG A 88 0.12 -21.51 13.35
CA ARG A 88 -0.91 -22.38 13.94
C ARG A 88 -1.46 -21.79 15.24
N ARG A 89 -0.57 -21.24 16.07
CA ARG A 89 -0.98 -20.52 17.28
C ARG A 89 -1.84 -19.30 16.97
N TRP A 90 -1.58 -18.59 15.87
CA TRP A 90 -2.44 -17.46 15.45
C TRP A 90 -3.85 -17.94 15.07
N VAL A 91 -4.00 -19.08 14.40
CA VAL A 91 -5.32 -19.71 14.17
C VAL A 91 -6.03 -20.01 15.49
N GLU A 92 -5.31 -20.56 16.48
CA GLU A 92 -5.85 -20.83 17.82
C GLU A 92 -6.22 -19.56 18.59
N ASP A 93 -5.43 -18.49 18.47
CA ASP A 93 -5.73 -17.18 19.05
C ASP A 93 -7.04 -16.63 18.49
N LEU A 94 -7.23 -16.67 17.16
CA LEU A 94 -8.46 -16.22 16.51
C LEU A 94 -9.67 -17.10 16.90
N ALA A 95 -9.48 -18.41 17.02
CA ALA A 95 -10.52 -19.33 17.48
C ALA A 95 -10.98 -19.02 18.91
N ARG A 96 -10.05 -18.65 19.81
CA ARG A 96 -10.39 -18.21 21.18
C ARG A 96 -11.14 -16.89 21.21
N GLU A 97 -10.99 -16.08 20.17
CA GLU A 97 -11.74 -14.84 19.96
C GLU A 97 -13.06 -15.09 19.21
N SER A 98 -13.54 -16.34 19.19
CA SER A 98 -14.81 -16.74 18.55
C SER A 98 -14.88 -16.45 17.05
N ARG A 99 -13.73 -16.56 16.35
CA ARG A 99 -13.64 -16.48 14.89
C ARG A 99 -13.39 -17.87 14.31
N ARG A 100 -13.92 -18.16 13.12
CA ARG A 100 -13.45 -19.31 12.33
C ARG A 100 -12.16 -18.88 11.65
N ALA A 101 -11.07 -19.60 11.82
CA ALA A 101 -9.79 -19.27 11.21
C ALA A 101 -9.27 -20.43 10.37
N ALA A 102 -8.63 -20.12 9.23
CA ALA A 102 -7.98 -21.11 8.40
C ALA A 102 -6.60 -20.64 7.97
N LEU A 103 -5.61 -21.53 8.10
CA LEU A 103 -4.26 -21.34 7.61
C LEU A 103 -4.12 -22.05 6.26
N ILE A 104 -3.75 -21.31 5.24
CA ILE A 104 -3.65 -21.80 3.85
C ILE A 104 -2.25 -21.46 3.33
N ALA A 105 -1.53 -22.46 2.84
CA ALA A 105 -0.33 -22.24 2.05
C ALA A 105 -0.71 -21.80 0.64
N VAL A 106 -0.04 -20.78 0.12
CA VAL A 106 -0.27 -20.22 -1.21
C VAL A 106 1.03 -20.21 -1.99
N SER A 107 1.02 -20.83 -3.16
CA SER A 107 2.07 -20.71 -4.17
C SER A 107 1.52 -19.88 -5.32
N LEU A 108 2.20 -18.78 -5.63
CA LEU A 108 1.96 -18.00 -6.85
C LEU A 108 3.11 -18.30 -7.81
N GLU A 109 2.82 -18.51 -9.08
CA GLU A 109 3.88 -18.75 -10.07
C GLU A 109 4.71 -17.47 -10.26
N ALA A 110 6.03 -17.61 -10.40
CA ALA A 110 6.90 -16.49 -10.70
C ALA A 110 6.77 -16.11 -12.18
N ASN A 111 6.52 -14.83 -12.48
CA ASN A 111 6.43 -14.36 -13.86
C ASN A 111 7.31 -13.13 -14.08
N PRO A 112 8.20 -13.15 -15.10
CA PRO A 112 9.01 -11.97 -15.42
C PRO A 112 8.18 -10.80 -15.99
N ARG A 113 6.96 -11.03 -16.46
CA ARG A 113 6.02 -9.97 -16.88
C ARG A 113 5.45 -9.28 -15.64
N HIS A 114 5.34 -7.96 -15.69
CA HIS A 114 4.64 -7.20 -14.66
C HIS A 114 3.12 -7.42 -14.84
N GLN A 115 2.53 -8.21 -13.96
CA GLN A 115 1.11 -8.57 -13.99
C GLN A 115 0.52 -8.75 -12.59
N ASP A 116 1.02 -7.98 -11.62
CA ASP A 116 0.58 -8.03 -10.23
C ASP A 116 -0.94 -7.83 -10.11
N GLY A 117 -1.53 -6.97 -10.95
CA GLY A 117 -2.97 -6.77 -11.00
C GLY A 117 -3.74 -8.02 -11.40
N ARG A 118 -3.18 -8.89 -12.25
CA ARG A 118 -3.77 -10.18 -12.64
C ARG A 118 -3.78 -11.16 -11.47
N TYR A 119 -2.65 -11.32 -10.78
CA TYR A 119 -2.59 -12.16 -9.57
C TYR A 119 -3.53 -11.66 -8.47
N VAL A 120 -3.69 -10.33 -8.33
CA VAL A 120 -4.67 -9.73 -7.43
C VAL A 120 -6.09 -10.16 -7.80
N LEU A 121 -6.47 -10.13 -9.08
CA LEU A 121 -7.78 -10.59 -9.54
C LEU A 121 -7.99 -12.09 -9.29
N ALA A 122 -6.97 -12.92 -9.54
CA ALA A 122 -7.02 -14.35 -9.26
C ALA A 122 -7.28 -14.64 -7.77
N LEU A 123 -6.54 -13.98 -6.88
CA LEU A 123 -6.74 -14.08 -5.43
C LEU A 123 -8.13 -13.59 -5.02
N ARG A 124 -8.62 -12.52 -5.65
CA ARG A 124 -9.96 -11.99 -5.40
C ARG A 124 -11.05 -12.98 -5.80
N GLU A 125 -10.91 -13.67 -6.93
CA GLU A 125 -11.85 -14.72 -7.34
C GLU A 125 -11.89 -15.89 -6.34
N PHE A 126 -10.72 -16.29 -5.83
CA PHE A 126 -10.66 -17.26 -4.73
C PHE A 126 -11.41 -16.76 -3.50
N LEU A 127 -11.18 -15.51 -3.07
CA LEU A 127 -11.85 -14.92 -1.90
C LEU A 127 -13.37 -14.80 -2.09
N ARG A 128 -13.83 -14.45 -3.30
CA ARG A 128 -15.26 -14.48 -3.68
C ARG A 128 -15.87 -15.86 -3.52
N ALA A 129 -15.17 -16.90 -3.97
CA ALA A 129 -15.64 -18.27 -3.83
C ALA A 129 -15.75 -18.68 -2.35
N VAL A 130 -14.77 -18.27 -1.52
CA VAL A 130 -14.81 -18.52 -0.07
C VAL A 130 -15.95 -17.76 0.61
N ALA A 131 -16.17 -16.49 0.26
CA ALA A 131 -17.25 -15.66 0.80
C ALA A 131 -18.64 -16.18 0.42
N LYS A 132 -18.77 -16.77 -0.78
CA LYS A 132 -20.01 -17.42 -1.23
C LYS A 132 -20.32 -18.71 -0.45
N ASP A 133 -19.30 -19.43 -0.02
CA ASP A 133 -19.47 -20.63 0.82
C ASP A 133 -19.83 -20.31 2.27
N GLY A 134 -19.41 -19.14 2.78
CA GLY A 134 -19.87 -18.65 4.06
C GLY A 134 -19.25 -17.32 4.45
N ASP A 135 -19.70 -16.79 5.58
CA ASP A 135 -19.33 -15.47 6.08
C ASP A 135 -17.80 -15.33 6.26
N LEU A 136 -17.17 -14.56 5.36
CA LEU A 136 -15.75 -14.25 5.32
C LEU A 136 -15.57 -12.82 5.84
N ALA A 137 -14.97 -12.66 7.02
CA ALA A 137 -14.66 -11.32 7.55
C ALA A 137 -13.40 -10.73 6.92
N GLY A 138 -12.43 -11.55 6.51
CA GLY A 138 -11.19 -11.01 5.96
C GLY A 138 -10.04 -12.00 5.82
N VAL A 139 -8.92 -11.45 5.37
CA VAL A 139 -7.70 -12.17 5.05
C VAL A 139 -6.45 -11.40 5.51
N VAL A 140 -5.45 -12.15 5.96
CA VAL A 140 -4.09 -11.68 6.19
C VAL A 140 -3.17 -12.38 5.21
N LEU A 141 -2.45 -11.60 4.40
CA LEU A 141 -1.43 -12.08 3.47
C LEU A 141 -0.06 -12.08 4.18
N VAL A 142 0.53 -13.25 4.42
CA VAL A 142 1.81 -13.42 5.12
C VAL A 142 2.90 -13.85 4.16
N GLY A 143 3.85 -12.95 3.90
CA GLY A 143 4.88 -13.11 2.87
C GLY A 143 4.72 -12.11 1.73
N ARG A 144 5.43 -12.33 0.63
CA ARG A 144 5.42 -11.42 -0.52
C ARG A 144 4.25 -11.78 -1.45
N PHE A 145 3.29 -10.88 -1.55
CA PHE A 145 2.11 -10.98 -2.42
C PHE A 145 2.00 -9.76 -3.36
N PRO A 146 1.36 -9.91 -4.52
CA PRO A 146 1.17 -8.82 -5.49
C PRO A 146 0.36 -7.66 -4.93
N ASP A 147 0.69 -6.44 -5.33
CA ASP A 147 -0.02 -5.22 -4.94
C ASP A 147 -0.85 -4.68 -6.11
N ALA A 148 -2.00 -4.06 -5.81
CA ALA A 148 -2.81 -3.40 -6.83
C ALA A 148 -2.34 -1.94 -7.03
N LEU A 149 -1.91 -1.61 -8.25
CA LEU A 149 -1.60 -0.26 -8.68
C LEU A 149 -2.86 0.45 -9.19
N LEU A 150 -3.23 1.59 -8.61
CA LEU A 150 -4.34 2.41 -9.09
C LEU A 150 -3.81 3.60 -9.89
N VAL A 151 -4.31 3.75 -11.11
CA VAL A 151 -4.19 4.98 -11.89
C VAL A 151 -5.57 5.61 -11.97
N ARG A 152 -5.69 6.88 -11.59
CA ARG A 152 -6.97 7.60 -11.63
C ARG A 152 -6.84 8.87 -12.45
N VAL A 153 -7.94 9.19 -13.12
CA VAL A 153 -8.11 10.46 -13.81
C VAL A 153 -9.46 11.05 -13.43
N CYS A 154 -9.53 12.36 -13.24
CA CYS A 154 -10.77 13.08 -13.02
C CYS A 154 -10.84 14.33 -13.87
N ASN A 155 -12.05 14.81 -14.11
CA ASN A 155 -12.32 16.09 -14.76
C ASN A 155 -12.17 17.23 -13.75
N TRP A 156 -10.93 17.62 -13.44
CA TRP A 156 -10.68 18.56 -12.35
C TRP A 156 -10.86 20.02 -12.81
N ARG A 157 -11.90 20.68 -12.31
CA ARG A 157 -12.14 22.11 -12.56
C ARG A 157 -11.37 22.94 -11.55
N LYS A 158 -10.45 23.77 -12.06
CA LYS A 158 -9.55 24.59 -11.25
C LYS A 158 -9.70 26.06 -11.60
N ARG A 159 -9.33 26.92 -10.66
CA ARG A 159 -9.15 28.36 -10.88
C ARG A 159 -7.86 28.81 -10.19
N GLU A 160 -6.80 28.90 -10.98
CA GLU A 160 -5.46 29.26 -10.50
C GLU A 160 -4.60 29.75 -11.69
N ARG A 161 -3.33 30.03 -11.45
CA ARG A 161 -2.38 30.35 -12.53
C ARG A 161 -2.12 29.14 -13.42
N LEU A 162 -2.23 29.33 -14.72
CA LEU A 162 -2.01 28.28 -15.72
C LEU A 162 -0.92 28.67 -16.71
N VAL A 163 -0.01 27.75 -16.97
CA VAL A 163 0.97 27.85 -18.06
C VAL A 163 0.77 26.66 -18.98
N LEU A 164 0.36 26.92 -20.21
CA LEU A 164 0.25 25.91 -21.26
C LEU A 164 1.54 25.87 -22.08
N ARG A 165 1.96 24.66 -22.46
CA ARG A 165 3.11 24.35 -23.31
C ARG A 165 4.40 24.98 -22.78
N LYS A 166 4.60 24.84 -21.47
CA LYS A 166 5.75 25.43 -20.75
C LYS A 166 7.08 25.08 -21.42
N GLY A 167 7.91 26.08 -21.70
CA GLY A 167 9.21 25.95 -22.33
C GLY A 167 9.19 25.77 -23.85
N ARG A 168 8.02 25.83 -24.51
CA ARG A 168 7.89 25.74 -25.98
C ARG A 168 7.73 27.14 -26.60
N PRO A 169 8.04 27.33 -27.90
CA PRO A 169 7.89 28.64 -28.56
C PRO A 169 6.47 29.23 -28.50
N ASN A 170 5.45 28.38 -28.36
CA ASN A 170 4.04 28.75 -28.21
C ASN A 170 3.54 28.59 -26.76
N GLU A 171 4.40 28.77 -25.77
CA GLU A 171 4.02 28.85 -24.35
C GLU A 171 3.00 29.97 -24.16
N ARG A 172 1.91 29.67 -23.44
CA ARG A 172 0.90 30.67 -23.08
C ARG A 172 0.75 30.74 -21.58
N ARG A 173 0.80 31.96 -21.04
CA ARG A 173 0.67 32.23 -19.61
C ARG A 173 -0.65 32.92 -19.35
N TYR A 174 -1.45 32.32 -18.49
CA TYR A 174 -2.62 32.93 -17.92
C TYR A 174 -2.30 33.44 -16.52
N GLY A 175 -2.94 34.54 -16.13
CA GLY A 175 -3.08 34.90 -14.73
C GLY A 175 -3.95 33.87 -14.01
N GLU A 176 -4.77 34.31 -13.06
CA GLU A 176 -5.82 33.43 -12.53
C GLU A 176 -6.88 33.17 -13.61
N VAL A 177 -7.04 31.92 -14.01
CA VAL A 177 -8.00 31.51 -15.04
C VAL A 177 -8.70 30.24 -14.60
N SER A 178 -9.96 30.06 -15.00
CA SER A 178 -10.64 28.78 -14.83
C SER A 178 -10.17 27.81 -15.92
N PHE A 179 -9.86 26.58 -15.56
CA PHE A 179 -9.45 25.56 -16.52
C PHE A 179 -9.86 24.17 -16.09
N LEU A 180 -10.00 23.30 -17.09
CA LEU A 180 -10.15 21.87 -16.89
C LEU A 180 -8.75 21.23 -16.90
N ARG A 181 -8.42 20.47 -15.86
CA ARG A 181 -7.25 19.59 -15.82
C ARG A 181 -7.73 18.15 -15.78
N ARG A 182 -7.29 17.36 -16.75
CA ARG A 182 -7.53 15.93 -16.82
C ARG A 182 -6.22 15.22 -17.08
N VAL A 183 -5.61 14.71 -16.02
CA VAL A 183 -4.29 14.07 -16.06
C VAL A 183 -4.37 12.75 -15.31
N PRO A 184 -4.11 11.60 -15.96
CA PRO A 184 -3.99 10.32 -15.27
C PRO A 184 -2.77 10.35 -14.34
N GLU A 185 -2.98 9.91 -13.10
CA GLU A 185 -1.96 9.89 -12.06
C GLU A 185 -1.98 8.54 -11.36
N ILE A 186 -0.81 8.03 -10.96
CA ILE A 186 -0.74 6.94 -9.98
C ILE A 186 -1.31 7.49 -8.67
N VAL A 187 -2.40 6.88 -8.22
CA VAL A 187 -3.11 7.28 -7.01
C VAL A 187 -2.98 6.29 -5.88
N ALA A 188 -2.48 5.09 -6.12
CA ALA A 188 -2.05 4.21 -5.06
C ALA A 188 -1.08 3.19 -5.66
N ARG A 189 0.12 3.08 -5.08
CA ARG A 189 1.06 1.97 -5.43
C ARG A 189 0.72 0.65 -4.75
N ARG A 190 -0.21 0.71 -3.80
CA ARG A 190 -0.83 -0.41 -3.10
C ARG A 190 -2.25 0.02 -2.76
N ALA A 191 -3.23 -0.77 -3.17
CA ALA A 191 -4.63 -0.52 -2.87
C ALA A 191 -5.36 -1.82 -2.53
N ASP A 192 -5.43 -2.14 -1.24
CA ASP A 192 -6.09 -3.37 -0.79
C ASP A 192 -7.60 -3.36 -1.02
N ILE A 193 -8.21 -2.20 -1.32
CA ILE A 193 -9.62 -2.11 -1.70
C ILE A 193 -9.95 -3.01 -2.90
N VAL A 194 -9.02 -3.24 -3.83
CA VAL A 194 -9.25 -4.13 -4.98
C VAL A 194 -9.50 -5.56 -4.54
N LEU A 195 -8.76 -6.05 -3.54
CA LEU A 195 -8.97 -7.37 -2.94
C LEU A 195 -10.16 -7.41 -1.98
N ALA A 196 -10.41 -6.30 -1.29
CA ALA A 196 -11.37 -6.21 -0.20
C ALA A 196 -12.82 -6.01 -0.68
N ASP A 197 -13.01 -5.29 -1.77
CA ASP A 197 -14.31 -5.15 -2.44
C ASP A 197 -14.52 -6.38 -3.33
N LEU A 198 -15.39 -7.29 -2.91
CA LEU A 198 -15.74 -8.53 -3.60
C LEU A 198 -16.88 -8.33 -4.61
N ASN A 199 -17.66 -7.26 -4.53
CA ASN A 199 -18.81 -7.03 -5.42
C ASN A 199 -18.51 -6.04 -6.57
N GLY A 200 -17.40 -5.32 -6.49
CA GLY A 200 -16.95 -4.36 -7.50
C GLY A 200 -16.52 -4.97 -8.83
N ARG A 201 -16.38 -4.09 -9.81
CA ARG A 201 -16.09 -4.38 -11.22
C ARG A 201 -14.63 -4.14 -11.57
N TRP A 202 -13.73 -4.58 -10.70
CA TRP A 202 -12.29 -4.34 -10.84
C TRP A 202 -11.68 -4.96 -12.10
N GLU A 203 -12.21 -6.10 -12.54
CA GLU A 203 -11.83 -6.77 -13.78
C GLU A 203 -12.02 -5.88 -15.01
N ASP A 204 -13.12 -5.10 -15.06
CA ASP A 204 -13.47 -4.26 -16.19
C ASP A 204 -12.54 -3.04 -16.35
N VAL A 205 -11.93 -2.63 -15.24
CA VAL A 205 -11.04 -1.47 -15.18
C VAL A 205 -9.56 -1.85 -15.15
N TYR A 206 -9.23 -3.14 -15.05
CA TYR A 206 -7.85 -3.61 -15.10
C TYR A 206 -7.25 -3.48 -16.51
N ARG A 207 -5.98 -3.07 -16.58
CA ARG A 207 -5.20 -2.87 -17.80
C ARG A 207 -3.80 -3.43 -17.58
N GLN A 208 -3.57 -4.64 -18.07
CA GLN A 208 -2.25 -5.29 -18.06
C GLN A 208 -1.27 -4.64 -19.05
N PRO A 209 -1.58 -4.50 -20.36
CA PRO A 209 -0.59 -4.01 -21.31
C PRO A 209 -0.25 -2.54 -21.09
N ARG A 210 0.97 -2.18 -21.49
CA ARG A 210 1.40 -0.78 -21.49
C ARG A 210 0.46 0.09 -22.34
N THR A 211 -0.23 1.00 -21.67
CA THR A 211 -1.30 1.84 -22.20
C THR A 211 -0.93 3.32 -22.09
N TRP A 212 -1.13 4.07 -23.18
CA TRP A 212 -0.92 5.52 -23.22
C TRP A 212 -2.24 6.25 -22.95
N LEU A 213 -2.37 6.85 -21.76
CA LEU A 213 -3.58 7.55 -21.35
C LEU A 213 -3.48 9.05 -21.67
N PRO A 214 -4.57 9.67 -22.19
CA PRO A 214 -4.55 11.07 -22.61
C PRO A 214 -4.50 12.04 -21.42
N THR A 215 -3.83 13.18 -21.62
CA THR A 215 -3.80 14.33 -20.72
C THR A 215 -4.42 15.54 -21.41
N LEU A 216 -5.13 16.39 -20.66
CA LEU A 216 -5.72 17.64 -21.15
C LEU A 216 -5.61 18.74 -20.09
N TRP A 217 -5.17 19.93 -20.52
CA TRP A 217 -5.39 21.20 -19.84
C TRP A 217 -6.12 22.12 -20.79
N ALA A 218 -7.31 22.62 -20.43
CA ALA A 218 -8.12 23.49 -21.29
C ALA A 218 -8.55 24.75 -20.54
N ALA A 219 -8.15 25.93 -21.03
CA ALA A 219 -8.38 27.23 -20.41
C ALA A 219 -9.72 27.84 -20.82
N TYR A 220 -10.50 28.28 -19.85
CA TYR A 220 -11.81 28.91 -20.03
C TYR A 220 -11.87 30.22 -19.22
N PRO A 221 -11.48 31.36 -19.80
CA PRO A 221 -11.54 32.65 -19.10
C PRO A 221 -12.92 33.00 -18.52
N GLY A 222 -14.00 32.53 -19.16
CA GLY A 222 -15.38 32.70 -18.69
C GLY A 222 -15.86 31.69 -17.63
N GLY A 223 -15.01 30.76 -17.19
CA GLY A 223 -15.41 29.61 -16.37
C GLY A 223 -15.52 28.32 -17.18
N VAL A 224 -15.17 27.18 -16.58
CA VAL A 224 -15.31 25.87 -17.23
C VAL A 224 -16.80 25.54 -17.37
N PRO A 225 -17.35 25.40 -18.59
CA PRO A 225 -18.75 25.05 -18.76
C PRO A 225 -19.05 23.66 -18.17
N VAL A 226 -20.27 23.47 -17.67
CA VAL A 226 -20.68 22.20 -17.02
C VAL A 226 -20.49 21.01 -17.96
N HIS A 227 -21.00 21.11 -19.18
CA HIS A 227 -20.93 20.07 -20.21
C HIS A 227 -19.72 20.22 -21.14
N GLY A 228 -18.79 21.09 -20.79
CA GLY A 228 -17.68 21.47 -21.64
C GLY A 228 -18.09 22.39 -22.80
N GLY A 229 -17.16 22.58 -23.72
CA GLY A 229 -17.29 23.49 -24.84
C GLY A 229 -15.91 23.89 -25.36
N ARG A 230 -15.89 25.00 -26.10
CA ARG A 230 -14.66 25.51 -26.72
C ARG A 230 -13.81 26.31 -25.72
N PRO A 231 -12.56 25.88 -25.44
CA PRO A 231 -11.63 26.67 -24.63
C PRO A 231 -10.99 27.80 -25.46
N ASP A 232 -10.41 28.77 -24.75
CA ASP A 232 -9.56 29.81 -25.34
C ASP A 232 -8.24 29.21 -25.88
N ASP A 233 -7.69 28.24 -25.14
CA ASP A 233 -6.48 27.51 -25.49
C ASP A 233 -6.39 26.20 -24.69
N PHE A 234 -5.58 25.26 -25.15
CA PHE A 234 -5.47 23.92 -24.55
C PHE A 234 -4.13 23.25 -24.81
N GLU A 235 -3.74 22.33 -23.92
CA GLU A 235 -2.59 21.45 -24.09
C GLU A 235 -3.04 19.99 -23.94
N GLU A 236 -2.71 19.18 -24.94
CA GLU A 236 -2.93 17.73 -24.96
C GLU A 236 -1.60 16.98 -24.93
N GLY A 237 -1.64 15.75 -24.45
CA GLY A 237 -0.49 14.86 -24.34
C GLY A 237 -0.93 13.45 -23.95
N VAL A 238 0.05 12.59 -23.65
CA VAL A 238 -0.20 11.22 -23.18
C VAL A 238 0.81 10.83 -22.11
N LEU A 239 0.40 9.95 -21.19
CA LEU A 239 1.25 9.34 -20.17
C LEU A 239 1.15 7.80 -20.23
N PRO A 240 2.27 7.07 -20.20
CA PRO A 240 2.26 5.61 -20.21
C PRO A 240 2.07 5.02 -18.82
N PHE A 241 1.28 3.96 -18.72
CA PHE A 241 1.12 3.11 -17.53
C PHE A 241 1.04 1.64 -17.97
N GLU A 242 1.38 0.72 -17.10
CA GLU A 242 1.36 -0.74 -17.33
C GLU A 242 0.91 -1.41 -16.03
N ASP A 243 0.20 -2.53 -16.14
CA ASP A 243 -0.30 -3.31 -15.01
C ASP A 243 -1.00 -2.47 -13.92
N PHE A 244 -2.20 -1.95 -14.25
CA PHE A 244 -2.92 -1.05 -13.35
C PHE A 244 -4.43 -1.18 -13.43
N PHE A 245 -5.12 -0.76 -12.37
CA PHE A 245 -6.57 -0.57 -12.35
C PHE A 245 -6.89 0.90 -12.63
N TYR A 246 -7.68 1.13 -13.67
CA TYR A 246 -7.98 2.47 -14.18
C TYR A 246 -9.27 3.04 -13.59
N VAL A 247 -9.14 3.89 -12.59
CA VAL A 247 -10.28 4.59 -11.98
C VAL A 247 -10.62 5.83 -12.79
N LEU A 248 -11.69 5.74 -13.57
CA LEU A 248 -12.19 6.83 -14.41
C LEU A 248 -13.27 7.62 -13.66
N ASP A 249 -12.97 8.88 -13.32
CA ASP A 249 -13.93 9.80 -12.69
C ASP A 249 -14.39 10.86 -13.69
N GLY A 250 -15.22 10.42 -14.62
CA GLY A 250 -15.74 11.23 -15.71
C GLY A 250 -14.94 11.07 -16.99
N ARG A 251 -15.65 11.26 -18.11
CA ARG A 251 -15.14 11.14 -19.47
C ARG A 251 -15.10 12.52 -20.14
N VAL A 252 -14.20 12.65 -21.10
CA VAL A 252 -14.10 13.83 -21.97
C VAL A 252 -13.98 13.34 -23.41
N GLU A 253 -14.74 13.95 -24.31
CA GLU A 253 -14.65 13.70 -25.75
C GLU A 253 -14.26 14.97 -26.48
N ARG A 254 -13.39 14.83 -27.49
CA ARG A 254 -13.02 15.93 -28.37
C ARG A 254 -13.95 15.97 -29.58
N LEU A 255 -14.48 17.16 -29.87
CA LEU A 255 -15.23 17.47 -31.07
C LEU A 255 -14.50 18.52 -31.90
N GLU A 256 -14.71 18.47 -33.21
CA GLU A 256 -14.23 19.48 -34.15
C GLU A 256 -15.43 20.33 -34.60
N GLU A 257 -15.58 21.53 -34.03
CA GLU A 257 -16.70 22.41 -34.36
C GLU A 257 -16.39 23.23 -35.62
N PRO A 258 -17.35 23.41 -36.55
CA PRO A 258 -17.21 24.34 -37.65
C PRO A 258 -16.98 25.76 -37.11
N SER A 259 -16.03 26.49 -37.69
CA SER A 259 -15.94 27.92 -37.44
C SER A 259 -17.21 28.61 -37.95
N GLN A 260 -17.79 29.50 -37.15
CA GLN A 260 -18.97 30.30 -37.55
C GLN A 260 -18.70 31.13 -38.81
N ASP A 261 -17.43 31.42 -39.12
CA ASP A 261 -17.01 32.23 -40.26
C ASP A 261 -16.51 31.37 -41.45
N GLY A 262 -16.75 30.05 -41.45
CA GLY A 262 -16.27 29.15 -42.51
C GLY A 262 -14.76 28.88 -42.50
N GLY A 263 -14.04 29.35 -41.46
CA GLY A 263 -12.62 29.08 -41.23
C GLY A 263 -12.31 27.69 -40.66
N GLU A 264 -11.04 27.48 -40.25
CA GLU A 264 -10.57 26.22 -39.66
C GLU A 264 -11.46 25.75 -38.51
N ARG A 265 -11.76 24.44 -38.52
CA ARG A 265 -12.44 23.77 -37.41
C ARG A 265 -11.62 23.95 -36.15
N ARG A 266 -12.30 24.25 -35.05
CA ARG A 266 -11.65 24.45 -33.75
C ARG A 266 -12.11 23.37 -32.79
N PRO A 267 -11.18 22.83 -31.98
CA PRO A 267 -11.52 21.78 -31.06
C PRO A 267 -12.38 22.31 -29.90
N SER A 268 -13.33 21.48 -29.50
CA SER A 268 -14.23 21.65 -28.38
C SER A 268 -14.23 20.36 -27.57
N TRP A 269 -14.43 20.43 -26.26
CA TRP A 269 -14.41 19.23 -25.40
C TRP A 269 -15.75 19.08 -24.70
N LEU A 270 -16.43 17.96 -24.93
CA LEU A 270 -17.60 17.57 -24.16
C LEU A 270 -17.16 16.90 -22.85
N ILE A 271 -17.79 17.28 -21.75
CA ILE A 271 -17.50 16.76 -20.41
C ILE A 271 -18.69 15.94 -19.92
N PHE A 272 -18.43 14.67 -19.57
CA PHE A 272 -19.40 13.73 -19.04
C PHE A 272 -18.96 13.33 -17.62
N ASP A 273 -19.38 14.08 -16.61
CA ASP A 273 -18.98 13.80 -15.22
C ASP A 273 -19.65 12.55 -14.64
N ASP A 274 -20.83 12.20 -15.13
CA ASP A 274 -21.58 11.02 -14.69
C ASP A 274 -21.03 9.72 -15.31
N ASP A 275 -20.20 9.82 -16.35
CA ASP A 275 -19.48 8.69 -16.97
C ASP A 275 -18.23 8.32 -16.12
N GLY A 276 -18.45 8.01 -14.85
CA GLY A 276 -17.41 7.62 -13.91
C GLY A 276 -17.77 6.37 -13.11
N ASP A 277 -16.97 6.09 -12.08
CA ASP A 277 -17.29 5.05 -11.07
C ASP A 277 -17.47 3.66 -11.67
N LEU A 278 -16.69 3.37 -12.72
CA LEU A 278 -16.79 2.12 -13.48
C LEU A 278 -16.38 0.90 -12.67
N GLU A 279 -15.50 1.07 -11.68
CA GLU A 279 -15.06 0.01 -10.77
C GLU A 279 -16.12 -0.33 -9.71
N VAL A 280 -17.06 0.58 -9.47
CA VAL A 280 -17.98 0.50 -8.33
C VAL A 280 -19.10 -0.51 -8.61
N GLY A 281 -19.36 -1.39 -7.63
CA GLY A 281 -20.47 -2.34 -7.66
C GLY A 281 -21.85 -1.67 -7.72
N ALA A 282 -22.88 -2.43 -8.10
CA ALA A 282 -24.23 -1.88 -8.31
C ALA A 282 -24.85 -1.29 -7.03
N GLU A 283 -24.55 -1.86 -5.87
CA GLU A 283 -25.05 -1.37 -4.58
C GLU A 283 -24.35 -0.08 -4.17
N ASP A 284 -23.03 -0.07 -4.20
CA ASP A 284 -22.22 1.08 -3.83
C ASP A 284 -22.43 2.29 -4.74
N ARG A 285 -22.81 2.06 -6.01
CA ARG A 285 -23.17 3.15 -6.94
C ARG A 285 -24.40 3.94 -6.48
N ARG A 286 -25.24 3.38 -5.61
CA ARG A 286 -26.41 4.07 -5.04
C ARG A 286 -26.08 4.94 -3.83
N ARG A 287 -24.84 4.90 -3.34
CA ARG A 287 -24.39 5.76 -2.23
C ARG A 287 -24.31 7.22 -2.68
N SER A 288 -24.37 8.14 -1.73
CA SER A 288 -24.30 9.58 -2.02
C SER A 288 -22.95 10.00 -2.60
N ASN A 289 -21.87 9.31 -2.23
CA ASN A 289 -20.58 9.36 -2.90
C ASN A 289 -20.26 7.96 -3.45
N PRO A 290 -20.52 7.69 -4.74
CA PRO A 290 -20.19 6.41 -5.35
C PRO A 290 -18.70 6.09 -5.28
N MET A 291 -18.37 4.99 -4.60
CA MET A 291 -17.03 4.43 -4.47
C MET A 291 -17.13 2.99 -3.99
N ALA A 292 -16.16 2.16 -4.34
CA ALA A 292 -15.99 0.82 -3.79
C ALA A 292 -15.82 0.88 -2.28
N VAL A 293 -16.48 -0.04 -1.58
CA VAL A 293 -16.37 -0.23 -0.14
C VAL A 293 -15.91 -1.67 0.12
N PRO A 294 -15.04 -1.91 1.12
CA PRO A 294 -14.58 -3.26 1.41
C PRO A 294 -15.76 -4.13 1.90
N ASP A 295 -15.96 -5.29 1.24
CA ASP A 295 -16.84 -6.36 1.73
C ASP A 295 -16.15 -7.21 2.79
N ILE A 296 -14.81 -7.31 2.71
CA ILE A 296 -13.96 -8.03 3.65
C ILE A 296 -12.75 -7.20 4.07
N LEU A 297 -12.10 -7.58 5.15
CA LEU A 297 -10.92 -6.91 5.65
C LEU A 297 -9.65 -7.55 5.06
N VAL A 298 -8.70 -6.73 4.62
CA VAL A 298 -7.44 -7.19 4.01
C VAL A 298 -6.27 -6.53 4.72
N SER A 299 -5.23 -7.32 5.00
CA SER A 299 -3.96 -6.79 5.49
C SER A 299 -2.77 -7.60 4.99
N ARG A 300 -1.58 -7.00 5.11
CA ARG A 300 -0.32 -7.60 4.65
C ARG A 300 0.71 -7.66 5.78
N LEU A 301 1.43 -8.77 5.88
CA LEU A 301 2.57 -8.97 6.77
C LEU A 301 3.76 -9.50 5.96
N ASP A 302 4.54 -8.57 5.42
CA ASP A 302 5.65 -8.86 4.49
C ASP A 302 6.98 -8.29 4.99
N ALA A 303 7.86 -9.17 5.48
CA ALA A 303 9.18 -8.77 5.97
C ALA A 303 10.26 -8.75 4.87
N ARG A 304 9.99 -9.24 3.65
CA ARG A 304 11.03 -9.54 2.65
C ARG A 304 11.82 -8.29 2.25
N GLY A 305 11.13 -7.19 2.01
CA GLY A 305 11.74 -5.92 1.56
C GLY A 305 12.62 -5.25 2.61
N VAL A 306 12.43 -5.57 3.89
CA VAL A 306 13.18 -4.97 5.01
C VAL A 306 14.16 -5.95 5.65
N ALA A 307 14.01 -7.25 5.38
CA ALA A 307 14.93 -8.29 5.77
C ALA A 307 16.16 -8.31 4.86
N LEU A 308 17.09 -7.39 5.11
CA LEU A 308 18.29 -7.23 4.29
C LEU A 308 19.56 -7.46 5.10
N ARG A 309 20.57 -8.01 4.43
CA ARG A 309 21.94 -8.13 4.93
C ARG A 309 22.94 -7.56 3.92
N PRO A 310 24.16 -7.18 4.36
CA PRO A 310 25.23 -6.85 3.43
C PRO A 310 25.65 -8.07 2.60
N LYS A 311 25.87 -7.88 1.30
CA LYS A 311 26.33 -8.90 0.36
C LYS A 311 27.69 -9.45 0.80
N SER A 312 27.74 -10.74 1.10
CA SER A 312 28.96 -11.44 1.53
C SER A 312 30.07 -11.47 0.47
N ARG A 313 29.68 -11.33 -0.81
CA ARG A 313 30.61 -11.24 -1.96
C ARG A 313 31.34 -9.91 -2.07
N LEU A 314 30.83 -8.85 -1.42
CA LEU A 314 31.50 -7.55 -1.43
C LEU A 314 32.55 -7.52 -0.32
N ARG A 315 33.82 -7.49 -0.72
CA ARG A 315 34.97 -7.54 0.20
C ARG A 315 35.93 -6.39 -0.07
N GLY A 316 36.54 -5.91 0.99
CA GLY A 316 37.61 -4.92 0.91
C GLY A 316 38.93 -5.51 0.40
N GLU A 317 39.94 -4.66 0.30
CA GLU A 317 41.32 -5.00 -0.11
C GLU A 317 41.94 -6.11 0.76
N ALA A 318 41.61 -6.14 2.05
CA ALA A 318 42.06 -7.14 3.00
C ALA A 318 41.18 -8.41 3.05
N GLY A 319 40.21 -8.57 2.14
CA GLY A 319 39.30 -9.72 2.09
C GLY A 319 38.16 -9.72 3.12
N HIS A 320 38.14 -8.76 4.05
CA HIS A 320 37.07 -8.62 5.04
C HIS A 320 35.77 -8.05 4.42
N GLY A 321 34.62 -8.47 4.95
CA GLY A 321 33.30 -7.97 4.58
C GLY A 321 32.81 -6.84 5.49
N PHE A 322 31.53 -6.48 5.33
CA PHE A 322 30.91 -5.38 6.07
C PHE A 322 30.56 -5.68 7.54
N LEU A 323 30.52 -6.96 7.92
CA LEU A 323 30.25 -7.40 9.28
C LEU A 323 31.49 -8.08 9.87
N ASP A 324 31.77 -7.86 11.15
CA ASP A 324 32.85 -8.53 11.90
C ASP A 324 32.47 -9.97 12.31
N ALA A 325 33.35 -10.64 13.05
CA ALA A 325 33.12 -12.02 13.50
C ALA A 325 31.93 -12.16 14.47
N GLN A 326 31.49 -11.06 15.08
CA GLN A 326 30.33 -10.98 15.97
C GLN A 326 29.06 -10.52 15.23
N GLY A 327 29.15 -10.29 13.91
CA GLY A 327 28.04 -9.79 13.10
C GLY A 327 27.80 -8.28 13.22
N HIS A 328 28.71 -7.52 13.84
CA HIS A 328 28.58 -6.07 13.94
C HIS A 328 29.11 -5.35 12.69
N PRO A 329 28.47 -4.24 12.27
CA PRO A 329 29.00 -3.38 11.22
C PRO A 329 30.44 -2.93 11.47
N GLN A 330 31.32 -3.14 10.49
CA GLN A 330 32.72 -2.72 10.50
C GLN A 330 33.10 -1.89 9.27
N SER A 331 34.25 -1.23 9.35
CA SER A 331 34.79 -0.43 8.23
C SER A 331 35.42 -1.33 7.17
N VAL A 332 35.16 -1.03 5.90
CA VAL A 332 35.73 -1.77 4.77
C VAL A 332 36.55 -0.82 3.90
N ARG A 333 37.85 -1.13 3.76
CA ARG A 333 38.76 -0.41 2.87
C ARG A 333 38.76 -1.05 1.49
N PHE A 334 38.59 -0.26 0.44
CA PHE A 334 38.71 -0.69 -0.95
C PHE A 334 40.03 -0.22 -1.55
N LYS A 335 40.50 -0.91 -2.59
CA LYS A 335 41.71 -0.53 -3.31
C LYS A 335 41.58 0.89 -3.86
N LYS A 336 42.65 1.67 -3.76
CA LYS A 336 42.69 3.04 -4.29
C LYS A 336 42.37 3.03 -5.79
N GLY A 337 41.46 3.90 -6.22
CA GLY A 337 41.01 3.99 -7.62
C GLY A 337 39.83 3.08 -7.99
N THR A 338 39.39 2.18 -7.09
CA THR A 338 38.17 1.40 -7.29
C THR A 338 36.93 2.23 -6.96
N LYS A 339 35.91 2.17 -7.82
CA LYS A 339 34.59 2.75 -7.52
C LYS A 339 34.00 2.03 -6.29
N LEU A 340 33.72 2.80 -5.22
CA LEU A 340 33.06 2.25 -4.04
C LEU A 340 31.65 1.79 -4.39
N PRO A 341 31.17 0.66 -3.83
CA PRO A 341 29.79 0.27 -4.00
C PRO A 341 28.87 1.33 -3.36
N HIS A 342 27.79 1.67 -4.03
CA HIS A 342 26.81 2.62 -3.53
C HIS A 342 26.16 2.09 -2.25
N TRP A 343 26.36 2.83 -1.15
CA TRP A 343 25.99 2.40 0.20
C TRP A 343 24.52 2.00 0.37
N ARG A 344 23.64 2.64 -0.40
CA ARG A 344 22.19 2.40 -0.32
C ARG A 344 21.74 1.18 -1.11
N ASN A 345 22.25 0.96 -2.32
CA ASN A 345 21.62 0.03 -3.28
C ASN A 345 22.50 -1.18 -3.60
N GLU A 346 23.82 -1.01 -3.60
CA GLU A 346 24.72 -2.06 -4.09
C GLU A 346 25.17 -2.99 -2.97
N ILE A 347 25.14 -2.53 -1.70
CA ILE A 347 25.60 -3.29 -0.53
C ILE A 347 24.62 -4.39 -0.11
N TRP A 348 23.32 -4.20 -0.32
CA TRP A 348 22.29 -5.00 0.37
C TRP A 348 21.72 -6.10 -0.52
N GLU A 349 21.42 -7.24 0.09
CA GLU A 349 20.65 -8.35 -0.49
C GLU A 349 19.62 -8.86 0.52
N HIS A 350 18.61 -9.58 0.04
CA HIS A 350 17.61 -10.23 0.90
C HIS A 350 18.27 -11.26 1.84
N ASP A 351 17.80 -11.27 3.08
CA ASP A 351 18.19 -12.20 4.13
C ASP A 351 16.98 -13.05 4.54
N PRO A 352 16.87 -14.30 4.05
CA PRO A 352 15.72 -15.16 4.34
C PRO A 352 15.68 -15.63 5.80
N ILE A 353 16.81 -15.63 6.52
CA ILE A 353 16.85 -15.98 7.95
C ILE A 353 16.23 -14.85 8.75
N LEU A 354 16.67 -13.62 8.47
CA LEU A 354 16.12 -12.42 9.10
C LEU A 354 14.64 -12.24 8.79
N GLU A 355 14.20 -12.50 7.55
CA GLU A 355 12.78 -12.43 7.16
C GLU A 355 11.91 -13.26 8.09
N ARG A 356 12.27 -14.53 8.29
CA ARG A 356 11.56 -15.45 9.17
C ARG A 356 11.65 -15.03 10.64
N ARG A 357 12.79 -14.49 11.07
CA ARG A 357 12.95 -13.93 12.42
C ARG A 357 12.00 -12.76 12.67
N LEU A 358 11.85 -11.86 11.70
CA LEU A 358 10.94 -10.70 11.81
C LEU A 358 9.47 -11.13 11.80
N LEU A 359 9.09 -12.08 10.95
CA LEU A 359 7.73 -12.62 10.91
C LEU A 359 7.37 -13.36 12.21
N ALA A 360 8.25 -14.24 12.69
CA ALA A 360 8.05 -14.93 13.97
C ALA A 360 7.91 -13.94 15.13
N ALA A 361 8.80 -12.93 15.21
CA ALA A 361 8.75 -11.90 16.24
C ALA A 361 7.45 -11.08 16.19
N ALA A 362 6.92 -10.77 14.99
CA ALA A 362 5.65 -10.08 14.84
C ALA A 362 4.48 -10.93 15.37
N MET A 363 4.43 -12.23 15.03
CA MET A 363 3.38 -13.14 15.52
C MET A 363 3.47 -13.41 17.02
N ASP A 364 4.68 -13.52 17.56
CA ASP A 364 4.91 -13.67 19.01
C ASP A 364 4.47 -12.39 19.76
N ARG A 365 4.78 -11.21 19.21
CA ARG A 365 4.31 -9.92 19.75
C ARG A 365 2.79 -9.81 19.75
N ASN A 366 2.13 -10.19 18.66
CA ASN A 366 0.67 -10.18 18.57
C ASN A 366 0.05 -11.16 19.56
N HIS A 367 0.58 -12.38 19.66
CA HIS A 367 0.15 -13.37 20.65
C HIS A 367 0.32 -12.84 22.09
N ALA A 368 1.46 -12.24 22.41
CA ALA A 368 1.71 -11.66 23.72
C ALA A 368 0.74 -10.50 24.02
N TYR A 369 0.38 -9.69 23.03
CA TYR A 369 -0.63 -8.65 23.19
C TYR A 369 -2.02 -9.24 23.43
N ARG A 370 -2.47 -10.20 22.61
CA ARG A 370 -3.77 -10.90 22.75
C ARG A 370 -3.94 -11.57 24.10
N THR A 371 -2.88 -12.22 24.57
CA THR A 371 -2.88 -12.91 25.86
C THR A 371 -2.58 -11.99 27.04
N GLY A 372 -2.26 -10.71 26.79
CA GLY A 372 -1.86 -9.69 27.77
C GLY A 372 -0.59 -10.02 28.54
N ARG A 373 0.32 -10.77 27.92
CA ARG A 373 1.70 -10.92 28.37
C ARG A 373 2.56 -9.69 28.03
N SER A 374 2.13 -8.88 27.06
CA SER A 374 2.80 -7.64 26.71
C SER A 374 2.56 -6.55 27.75
N GLN A 375 3.62 -5.85 28.15
CA GLN A 375 3.49 -4.60 28.89
C GLN A 375 3.11 -3.48 27.90
N VAL A 376 1.90 -2.95 28.06
CA VAL A 376 1.35 -1.92 27.16
C VAL A 376 1.13 -0.63 27.94
N ALA A 377 1.54 0.49 27.36
CA ALA A 377 1.20 1.81 27.88
C ALA A 377 -0.06 2.33 27.18
N TRP A 378 -1.17 2.40 27.91
CA TRP A 378 -2.47 2.87 27.42
C TRP A 378 -2.51 4.39 27.21
N ARG A 379 -1.80 4.89 26.20
CA ARG A 379 -1.72 6.32 25.86
C ARG A 379 -1.39 6.52 24.38
N PRO A 380 -1.80 7.65 23.77
CA PRO A 380 -1.49 7.95 22.38
C PRO A 380 -0.10 8.59 22.28
N ALA A 381 0.45 8.73 21.08
CA ALA A 381 1.58 9.61 20.81
C ALA A 381 1.53 10.09 19.35
N SER A 382 1.84 11.36 19.13
CA SER A 382 1.83 12.04 17.83
C SER A 382 3.19 12.67 17.53
N LEU A 383 3.63 12.47 16.30
CA LEU A 383 4.85 13.07 15.74
C LEU A 383 4.49 13.77 14.44
N ALA A 384 4.71 15.09 14.38
CA ALA A 384 4.39 15.91 13.22
C ALA A 384 5.54 16.82 12.78
N CYS A 385 5.82 16.84 11.47
CA CYS A 385 6.86 17.68 10.86
C CYS A 385 6.33 18.33 9.58
N GLY A 386 6.20 19.67 9.60
CA GLY A 386 5.66 20.43 8.47
C GLY A 386 4.17 20.22 8.18
N LEU A 387 3.48 19.44 9.01
CA LEU A 387 2.04 19.15 8.91
C LEU A 387 1.36 19.31 10.28
N PRO A 388 0.02 19.52 10.33
CA PRO A 388 -0.72 19.54 11.59
C PRO A 388 -0.58 18.24 12.39
N SER A 389 -0.54 18.35 13.72
CA SER A 389 -0.46 17.18 14.60
C SER A 389 -1.70 16.29 14.51
N GLY A 390 -1.48 14.97 14.66
CA GLY A 390 -2.56 13.99 14.77
C GLY A 390 -3.03 13.69 16.17
N TYR A 391 -2.49 14.37 17.18
CA TYR A 391 -2.82 14.11 18.57
C TYR A 391 -4.34 14.20 18.81
N ASP A 392 -4.97 15.28 18.33
CA ASP A 392 -6.41 15.50 18.52
C ASP A 392 -7.26 14.44 17.81
N ALA A 393 -6.77 13.83 16.73
CA ALA A 393 -7.43 12.71 16.09
C ALA A 393 -7.28 11.43 16.92
N THR A 394 -6.06 11.11 17.34
CA THR A 394 -5.79 9.91 18.16
C THR A 394 -6.46 9.98 19.53
N ARG A 395 -6.51 11.15 20.17
CA ARG A 395 -7.12 11.36 21.49
C ARG A 395 -8.58 10.93 21.52
N ARG A 396 -9.30 11.01 20.39
CA ARG A 396 -10.71 10.61 20.30
C ARG A 396 -10.94 9.11 20.49
N ALA A 397 -9.91 8.27 20.53
CA ALA A 397 -10.07 6.85 20.87
C ALA A 397 -10.35 6.61 22.37
N ALA A 398 -9.97 7.52 23.28
CA ALA A 398 -10.26 7.33 24.69
C ALA A 398 -10.36 8.66 25.44
N GLU A 399 -11.45 8.85 26.17
CA GLU A 399 -11.67 10.03 27.03
C GLU A 399 -10.58 10.18 28.10
N ALA A 400 -10.04 9.06 28.60
CA ALA A 400 -8.97 9.04 29.61
C ALA A 400 -7.62 9.59 29.09
N TRP A 401 -7.45 9.75 27.78
CA TRP A 401 -6.24 10.35 27.22
C TRP A 401 -6.35 11.87 27.34
N SER A 402 -5.64 12.43 28.31
CA SER A 402 -5.83 13.80 28.77
C SER A 402 -5.04 14.83 27.94
N GLU A 403 -5.30 16.11 28.19
CA GLU A 403 -4.45 17.20 27.67
C GLU A 403 -3.13 17.33 28.47
N GLU A 404 -3.06 16.85 29.72
CA GLU A 404 -1.84 16.89 30.54
C GLU A 404 -0.76 15.97 29.97
N ASP A 405 -1.18 14.90 29.30
CA ASP A 405 -0.31 13.96 28.60
C ASP A 405 0.39 14.59 27.36
N ARG A 406 -0.07 15.75 26.86
CA ARG A 406 0.29 16.30 25.54
C ARG A 406 1.74 16.74 25.40
N GLU A 407 2.39 17.24 26.46
CA GLU A 407 3.69 17.90 26.37
C GLU A 407 4.81 16.99 25.82
N HIS A 408 4.78 15.70 26.19
CA HIS A 408 5.74 14.70 25.69
C HIS A 408 5.19 13.84 24.56
N LEU A 409 3.88 13.84 24.39
CA LEU A 409 3.19 13.00 23.42
C LEU A 409 2.99 13.64 22.07
N ASP A 410 3.05 14.95 21.98
CA ASP A 410 2.70 15.69 20.79
C ASP A 410 3.90 16.48 20.27
N VAL A 411 4.80 15.79 19.56
CA VAL A 411 6.02 16.38 19.02
C VAL A 411 5.70 17.09 17.71
N ARG A 412 5.97 18.41 17.65
CA ARG A 412 5.52 19.31 16.56
C ARG A 412 6.63 20.15 15.94
N GLY A 413 6.27 20.86 14.87
CA GLY A 413 7.10 21.88 14.24
C GLY A 413 8.09 21.26 13.25
N SER A 414 9.37 21.31 13.60
CA SER A 414 10.46 20.76 12.78
C SER A 414 11.34 19.83 13.63
N PRO A 415 10.79 18.72 14.16
CA PRO A 415 11.56 17.80 14.99
C PRO A 415 12.70 17.18 14.18
N THR A 416 13.82 16.91 14.85
CA THR A 416 14.96 16.17 14.30
C THR A 416 14.81 14.67 14.57
N LEU A 417 15.62 13.83 13.93
CA LEU A 417 15.63 12.39 14.21
C LEU A 417 15.99 12.05 15.66
N THR A 418 16.71 12.92 16.37
CA THR A 418 16.94 12.79 17.82
C THR A 418 15.64 12.93 18.61
N ALA A 419 14.76 13.85 18.22
CA ALA A 419 13.42 13.96 18.80
C ALA A 419 12.55 12.75 18.45
N VAL A 420 12.67 12.22 17.23
CA VAL A 420 11.99 10.97 16.82
C VAL A 420 12.43 9.80 17.69
N ALA A 421 13.74 9.63 17.93
CA ALA A 421 14.24 8.58 18.80
C ALA A 421 13.68 8.73 20.23
N LYS A 422 13.67 9.94 20.80
CA LYS A 422 13.07 10.17 22.13
C LYS A 422 11.57 9.84 22.16
N TRP A 423 10.84 10.21 21.11
CA TRP A 423 9.41 9.90 20.94
C TRP A 423 9.13 8.39 20.85
N LEU A 424 9.98 7.63 20.16
CA LEU A 424 9.90 6.17 20.13
C LEU A 424 10.20 5.54 21.51
N GLY A 425 11.09 6.17 22.28
CA GLY A 425 11.41 5.82 23.66
C GLY A 425 10.28 6.05 24.66
N TYR A 426 9.29 6.86 24.27
CA TYR A 426 8.12 7.08 25.09
C TYR A 426 7.09 5.95 24.89
N PRO A 427 6.67 5.21 25.93
CA PRO A 427 5.69 4.13 25.79
C PRO A 427 4.31 4.63 25.31
N ALA A 428 3.80 4.11 24.20
CA ALA A 428 2.47 4.46 23.69
C ALA A 428 1.87 3.32 22.87
N ILE A 429 0.58 3.06 23.02
CA ILE A 429 -0.13 1.99 22.29
C ILE A 429 -0.64 2.46 20.93
N LEU A 430 -0.96 3.75 20.76
CA LEU A 430 -1.41 4.30 19.48
C LEU A 430 -0.50 5.45 19.05
N ARG A 431 0.23 5.25 17.98
CA ARG A 431 1.21 6.21 17.46
C ARG A 431 0.77 6.78 16.12
N THR A 432 0.85 8.09 15.94
CA THR A 432 0.64 8.73 14.65
C THR A 432 1.88 9.48 14.18
N ILE A 433 2.21 9.32 12.90
CA ILE A 433 3.32 10.02 12.24
C ILE A 433 2.77 10.82 11.06
N ARG A 434 3.06 12.12 11.07
CA ARG A 434 2.61 13.10 10.08
C ARG A 434 3.78 13.90 9.56
N ALA A 435 4.37 13.44 8.49
CA ALA A 435 5.49 14.10 7.83
C ALA A 435 5.38 13.96 6.32
N HIS A 436 6.12 14.77 5.56
CA HIS A 436 6.34 14.44 4.16
C HIS A 436 7.12 13.13 4.08
N SER A 437 6.66 12.24 3.22
CA SER A 437 7.21 10.90 3.10
C SER A 437 7.31 10.50 1.63
N ASP A 438 8.12 9.49 1.39
CA ASP A 438 8.16 8.71 0.16
C ASP A 438 8.15 7.22 0.55
N ALA A 439 8.23 6.34 -0.45
CA ALA A 439 8.23 4.89 -0.27
C ALA A 439 9.32 4.36 0.71
N TRP A 440 10.40 5.11 0.93
CA TRP A 440 11.52 4.71 1.79
C TRP A 440 11.47 5.34 3.19
N GLY A 441 10.52 6.24 3.48
CA GLY A 441 10.29 6.76 4.82
C GLY A 441 9.96 8.25 4.88
N SER A 442 10.13 8.83 6.06
CA SER A 442 9.63 10.17 6.41
C SER A 442 10.74 11.20 6.56
N VAL A 443 10.49 12.45 6.18
CA VAL A 443 11.48 13.54 6.20
C VAL A 443 11.23 14.46 7.39
N PHE A 444 12.29 14.70 8.14
CA PHE A 444 12.36 15.53 9.34
C PHE A 444 13.45 16.59 9.21
N ALA A 445 13.57 17.47 10.22
CA ALA A 445 14.63 18.46 10.23
C ALA A 445 16.02 17.80 10.38
N ARG A 446 17.03 18.42 9.77
CA ARG A 446 18.43 18.05 10.00
C ARG A 446 18.79 18.29 11.46
N GLY A 447 19.58 17.39 12.05
CA GLY A 447 19.97 17.46 13.45
C GLY A 447 21.37 16.93 13.69
N ASP A 448 21.75 16.90 14.97
CA ASP A 448 23.03 16.35 15.42
C ASP A 448 23.07 14.82 15.28
N ILE A 449 23.88 14.35 14.34
CA ILE A 449 24.04 12.93 14.04
C ILE A 449 24.85 12.20 15.13
N GLU A 450 25.77 12.88 15.84
CA GLU A 450 26.49 12.23 16.95
C GLU A 450 25.57 12.01 18.14
N GLY A 451 24.73 13.00 18.48
CA GLY A 451 23.67 12.84 19.46
C GLY A 451 22.68 11.74 19.10
N LEU A 452 22.29 11.62 17.83
CA LEU A 452 21.45 10.51 17.36
C LEU A 452 22.14 9.15 17.52
N LYS A 453 23.41 9.03 17.15
CA LYS A 453 24.20 7.79 17.35
C LYS A 453 24.28 7.40 18.83
N GLY A 454 24.33 8.38 19.73
CA GLY A 454 24.29 8.15 21.17
C GLY A 454 22.98 7.49 21.64
N LEU A 455 21.84 7.83 21.01
CA LEU A 455 20.53 7.25 21.33
C LEU A 455 20.30 5.89 20.67
N LEU A 456 20.69 5.73 19.40
CA LEU A 456 20.45 4.47 18.68
C LEU A 456 21.46 3.37 19.02
N GLY A 457 22.57 3.70 19.69
CA GLY A 457 23.68 2.78 19.94
C GLY A 457 24.70 2.70 18.80
N LYS A 458 25.86 2.08 19.07
CA LYS A 458 26.99 1.94 18.13
C LYS A 458 27.42 0.46 17.98
N PRO A 459 27.95 0.06 16.81
CA PRO A 459 27.97 0.78 15.53
C PRO A 459 26.64 0.71 14.75
N PRO A 460 26.33 1.71 13.89
CA PRO A 460 25.07 1.75 13.14
C PRO A 460 25.04 0.80 11.94
N TRP A 461 23.84 0.40 11.52
CA TRP A 461 23.59 -0.47 10.36
C TRP A 461 23.52 0.30 9.05
N ALA A 462 24.48 1.21 8.82
CA ALA A 462 24.62 2.00 7.59
C ALA A 462 26.09 2.34 7.37
N TRP A 463 26.50 2.57 6.11
CA TRP A 463 27.86 2.96 5.77
C TRP A 463 27.91 4.30 5.04
N THR A 464 28.88 5.14 5.40
CA THR A 464 29.16 6.40 4.73
C THR A 464 30.53 6.34 4.04
N PRO A 465 30.64 6.74 2.76
CA PRO A 465 31.91 6.86 2.05
C PRO A 465 32.86 7.87 2.73
N ARG A 466 34.10 7.46 2.98
CA ARG A 466 35.19 8.28 3.54
C ARG A 466 36.49 7.96 2.79
N GLY A 467 36.76 8.67 1.69
CA GLY A 467 37.91 8.36 0.83
C GLY A 467 37.80 6.96 0.23
N ALA A 468 38.76 6.08 0.53
CA ALA A 468 38.76 4.68 0.08
C ALA A 468 37.98 3.73 1.02
N PHE A 469 37.30 4.25 2.03
CA PHE A 469 36.59 3.47 3.04
C PHE A 469 35.08 3.62 2.90
N LEU A 470 34.38 2.54 3.25
CA LEU A 470 33.00 2.60 3.72
C LEU A 470 33.02 2.38 5.24
N VAL A 471 32.59 3.39 5.99
CA VAL A 471 32.67 3.42 7.46
C VAL A 471 31.26 3.34 8.06
N PRO A 472 31.00 2.49 9.07
CA PRO A 472 29.72 2.45 9.76
C PRO A 472 29.33 3.85 10.28
N SER A 473 28.31 4.45 9.69
CA SER A 473 27.84 5.78 10.04
C SER A 473 26.46 6.07 9.46
N LEU A 474 25.66 6.83 10.22
CA LEU A 474 24.34 7.34 9.82
C LEU A 474 24.41 8.64 9.00
N ASP A 475 25.60 9.21 8.76
CA ASP A 475 25.71 10.53 8.13
C ASP A 475 25.09 10.56 6.72
N ALA A 476 25.33 9.54 5.90
CA ALA A 476 24.75 9.45 4.56
C ALA A 476 23.24 9.15 4.56
N ALA A 477 22.77 8.28 5.45
CA ALA A 477 21.38 7.84 5.51
C ALA A 477 20.47 8.86 6.20
N CYS A 478 20.88 9.31 7.39
CA CYS A 478 20.07 10.11 8.29
C CYS A 478 20.50 11.59 8.37
N GLY A 479 21.67 11.97 7.83
CA GLY A 479 22.18 13.35 7.86
C GLY A 479 21.25 14.38 7.21
N GLY A 480 20.42 13.93 6.25
CA GLY A 480 19.37 14.74 5.63
C GLY A 480 18.09 14.88 6.46
N GLY A 481 18.00 14.25 7.64
CA GLY A 481 16.77 14.18 8.44
C GLY A 481 15.79 13.08 8.00
N LYS A 482 16.26 12.07 7.26
CA LYS A 482 15.39 10.99 6.77
C LYS A 482 15.24 9.88 7.84
N LEU A 483 13.99 9.63 8.26
CA LEU A 483 13.57 8.46 9.01
C LEU A 483 13.33 7.31 8.02
N ASP A 484 14.39 6.57 7.69
CA ASP A 484 14.35 5.47 6.74
C ASP A 484 14.67 4.12 7.39
N TRP A 485 14.78 3.08 6.56
CA TRP A 485 15.15 1.73 6.97
C TRP A 485 16.43 1.67 7.81
N PHE A 486 17.44 2.52 7.57
CA PHE A 486 18.71 2.47 8.29
C PHE A 486 18.57 2.93 9.75
N PHE A 487 17.75 3.96 9.98
CA PHE A 487 17.37 4.38 11.33
C PHE A 487 16.69 3.23 12.07
N TRP A 488 15.63 2.67 11.46
CA TRP A 488 14.81 1.63 12.09
C TRP A 488 15.61 0.37 12.38
N ARG A 489 16.39 -0.09 11.39
CA ARG A 489 17.26 -1.26 11.54
C ARG A 489 18.28 -1.06 12.65
N THR A 490 18.91 0.11 12.71
CA THR A 490 19.90 0.40 13.76
C THR A 490 19.24 0.41 15.14
N ALA A 491 18.10 1.07 15.29
CA ALA A 491 17.38 1.13 16.56
C ALA A 491 16.99 -0.26 17.08
N TRP A 492 16.54 -1.14 16.18
CA TRP A 492 16.13 -2.50 16.51
C TRP A 492 17.31 -3.42 16.86
N GLU A 493 18.37 -3.45 16.05
CA GLU A 493 19.57 -4.28 16.30
C GLU A 493 20.32 -3.90 17.59
N ARG A 494 20.12 -2.69 18.09
CA ARG A 494 20.76 -2.20 19.32
C ARG A 494 19.83 -2.21 20.53
N GLY A 495 18.58 -2.62 20.36
CA GLY A 495 17.56 -2.62 21.43
C GLY A 495 17.32 -1.23 22.04
N GLY A 496 17.62 -0.16 21.29
CA GLY A 496 18.03 1.11 21.89
C GLY A 496 16.93 2.15 22.10
N VAL A 497 15.72 1.96 21.56
CA VAL A 497 14.78 3.10 21.48
C VAL A 497 13.30 2.73 21.52
N VAL A 498 12.86 1.68 20.85
CA VAL A 498 11.42 1.40 20.76
C VAL A 498 10.95 0.73 22.05
N ARG A 499 9.86 1.23 22.65
CA ARG A 499 9.30 0.66 23.88
C ARG A 499 7.88 0.13 23.67
N GLY A 500 7.79 -1.20 23.64
CA GLY A 500 6.54 -1.94 23.71
C GLY A 500 5.77 -1.95 22.40
N PRO A 501 4.77 -2.84 22.29
CA PRO A 501 3.97 -2.95 21.08
C PRO A 501 3.11 -1.71 20.85
N SER A 502 2.99 -1.28 19.58
CA SER A 502 2.19 -0.11 19.20
C SER A 502 1.39 -0.35 17.92
N PHE A 503 0.20 0.23 17.84
CA PHE A 503 -0.51 0.50 16.59
C PHE A 503 0.03 1.79 15.96
N TYR A 504 0.12 1.82 14.64
CA TYR A 504 0.63 2.98 13.89
C TYR A 504 -0.41 3.54 12.92
N VAL A 505 -0.52 4.87 12.87
CA VAL A 505 -1.26 5.63 11.86
C VAL A 505 -0.27 6.52 11.11
N HIS A 506 0.09 6.14 9.89
CA HIS A 506 1.07 6.86 9.08
C HIS A 506 0.40 7.71 8.01
N THR A 507 0.30 9.01 8.24
CA THR A 507 -0.41 9.94 7.32
C THR A 507 0.51 10.62 6.31
N GLY A 508 1.81 10.27 6.30
CA GLY A 508 2.76 10.76 5.31
C GLY A 508 2.52 10.18 3.91
N CYS A 509 2.92 10.93 2.89
CA CYS A 509 2.74 10.56 1.48
C CYS A 509 3.53 9.29 1.14
N ASP A 510 2.94 8.36 0.39
CA ASP A 510 3.62 7.11 -0.02
C ASP A 510 4.24 6.30 1.15
N GLY A 511 3.81 6.51 2.39
CA GLY A 511 4.44 5.93 3.59
C GLY A 511 4.42 4.41 3.62
N ILE A 512 3.48 3.79 2.90
CA ILE A 512 3.39 2.34 2.71
C ILE A 512 3.39 1.94 1.23
N SER A 513 3.86 2.81 0.35
CA SER A 513 4.03 2.48 -1.06
C SER A 513 5.24 1.56 -1.23
N PRO A 514 5.13 0.41 -1.90
CA PRO A 514 6.28 -0.42 -2.21
C PRO A 514 7.15 0.26 -3.28
N PRO A 515 8.46 0.47 -3.03
CA PRO A 515 9.36 0.90 -4.09
C PRO A 515 9.34 -0.08 -5.25
N GLY A 516 9.12 0.43 -6.47
CA GLY A 516 9.17 -0.37 -7.70
C GLY A 516 7.83 -0.95 -8.16
N ALA A 517 6.75 -0.80 -7.39
CA ALA A 517 5.42 -1.32 -7.73
C ALA A 517 4.84 -0.80 -9.05
N GLU A 518 5.36 0.31 -9.59
CA GLU A 518 4.97 0.80 -10.91
C GLU A 518 5.70 0.13 -12.09
N THR A 519 6.71 -0.70 -11.83
CA THR A 519 7.68 -1.13 -12.86
C THR A 519 8.23 -2.54 -12.71
N LEU A 520 8.04 -3.19 -11.56
CA LEU A 520 8.64 -4.48 -11.23
C LEU A 520 7.55 -5.42 -10.72
N PRO A 521 7.54 -6.70 -11.14
CA PRO A 521 6.65 -7.68 -10.54
C PRO A 521 6.97 -7.90 -9.05
N PHE A 522 5.96 -8.30 -8.29
CA PHE A 522 6.03 -8.45 -6.82
C PHE A 522 7.14 -9.39 -6.32
N ASP A 523 7.52 -10.38 -7.12
CA ASP A 523 8.53 -11.39 -6.78
C ASP A 523 9.98 -10.93 -7.10
N HIS A 524 10.13 -9.81 -7.83
CA HIS A 524 11.41 -9.25 -8.21
C HIS A 524 12.27 -8.88 -6.98
N ALA A 525 13.58 -9.11 -7.07
CA ALA A 525 14.50 -8.91 -5.93
C ALA A 525 14.55 -7.46 -5.40
N ASP A 526 14.32 -6.48 -6.28
CA ASP A 526 14.31 -5.05 -5.94
C ASP A 526 12.92 -4.50 -5.56
N TYR A 527 11.85 -5.31 -5.66
CA TYR A 527 10.50 -4.91 -5.29
C TYR A 527 10.40 -4.67 -3.78
N GLY A 528 9.83 -3.54 -3.36
CA GLY A 528 9.54 -3.26 -1.95
C GLY A 528 10.80 -3.05 -1.07
N VAL A 529 11.99 -2.89 -1.66
CA VAL A 529 13.25 -2.90 -0.90
C VAL A 529 13.40 -1.64 -0.04
N ARG A 530 13.66 -1.85 1.27
CA ARG A 530 13.81 -0.82 2.31
C ARG A 530 12.58 0.08 2.49
N GLN A 531 11.39 -0.48 2.26
CA GLN A 531 10.15 0.26 2.41
C GLN A 531 9.96 0.79 3.85
N GLY A 532 9.48 2.03 3.95
CA GLY A 532 9.38 2.75 5.23
C GLY A 532 8.32 2.15 6.18
N GLY A 533 7.13 1.85 5.66
CA GLY A 533 6.02 1.30 6.44
C GLY A 533 6.33 -0.03 7.11
N GLU A 534 6.88 -0.98 6.35
CA GLU A 534 7.27 -2.31 6.82
C GLU A 534 8.45 -2.20 7.79
N ALA A 535 9.40 -1.27 7.55
CA ALA A 535 10.49 -1.04 8.49
C ALA A 535 9.94 -0.56 9.84
N MET A 536 8.95 0.33 9.82
CA MET A 536 8.26 0.76 11.04
C MET A 536 7.46 -0.37 11.70
N LEU A 537 6.73 -1.18 10.94
CA LEU A 537 5.97 -2.32 11.48
C LEU A 537 6.88 -3.34 12.17
N PHE A 538 7.97 -3.75 11.52
CA PHE A 538 8.82 -4.83 12.02
C PHE A 538 9.82 -4.36 13.07
N PHE A 539 10.56 -3.29 12.79
CA PHE A 539 11.61 -2.78 13.68
C PHE A 539 11.07 -1.83 14.76
N GLY A 540 9.91 -1.23 14.53
CA GLY A 540 9.21 -0.34 15.46
C GLY A 540 8.21 -1.03 16.39
N GLU A 541 8.31 -2.35 16.56
CA GLU A 541 7.39 -3.13 17.41
C GLU A 541 5.89 -2.98 17.07
N GLY A 542 5.55 -2.82 15.79
CA GLY A 542 4.17 -2.59 15.36
C GLY A 542 3.24 -3.81 15.48
N LEU A 543 2.07 -3.63 16.07
CA LEU A 543 0.98 -4.63 16.07
C LEU A 543 0.25 -4.64 14.72
N ALA A 544 -0.15 -3.44 14.30
CA ALA A 544 -0.68 -3.14 12.97
C ALA A 544 -0.39 -1.68 12.63
N LEU A 545 -0.48 -1.36 11.34
CA LEU A 545 -0.18 -0.05 10.77
C LEU A 545 -1.21 0.25 9.69
N VAL A 546 -1.89 1.39 9.78
CA VAL A 546 -2.69 1.93 8.68
C VAL A 546 -1.92 3.10 8.08
N GLY A 547 -1.76 3.08 6.76
CA GLY A 547 -0.92 4.07 6.08
C GLY A 547 -1.40 4.35 4.68
N ARG A 548 -0.86 5.41 4.09
CA ARG A 548 -1.21 5.85 2.74
C ARG A 548 -0.16 5.46 1.70
N ALA A 549 -0.59 4.97 0.55
CA ALA A 549 0.23 4.66 -0.62
C ALA A 549 0.18 5.73 -1.74
N LYS A 550 -0.05 7.02 -1.36
CA LYS A 550 -0.17 8.19 -2.27
C LYS A 550 0.24 9.52 -1.63
N VAL A 551 0.46 10.52 -2.47
CA VAL A 551 0.64 11.97 -2.20
C VAL A 551 -0.69 12.76 -2.17
N PHE A 552 -1.59 12.50 -1.22
CA PHE A 552 -2.79 13.34 -1.01
C PHE A 552 -3.05 13.54 0.48
N TYR A 553 -3.03 14.77 1.00
CA TYR A 553 -3.17 15.00 2.45
C TYR A 553 -4.59 14.73 2.94
N ASP A 554 -4.74 13.65 3.69
CA ASP A 554 -5.96 13.28 4.40
C ASP A 554 -5.62 12.44 5.65
N GLU A 555 -6.68 12.10 6.39
CA GLU A 555 -6.67 11.28 7.59
C GLU A 555 -7.83 10.29 7.50
N PRO A 556 -7.68 9.06 8.03
CA PRO A 556 -8.76 8.08 8.02
C PRO A 556 -9.82 8.51 9.03
N ARG A 557 -10.86 9.21 8.56
CA ARG A 557 -11.94 9.76 9.40
C ARG A 557 -12.64 8.63 10.17
N GLY A 558 -12.92 8.85 11.45
CA GLY A 558 -13.59 7.88 12.32
C GLY A 558 -12.70 6.73 12.82
N PHE A 559 -11.46 6.62 12.33
CA PHE A 559 -10.58 5.49 12.64
C PHE A 559 -10.27 5.38 14.14
N ALA A 560 -9.87 6.48 14.78
CA ALA A 560 -9.51 6.48 16.19
C ALA A 560 -10.73 6.23 17.09
N GLU A 561 -11.87 6.84 16.76
CA GLU A 561 -13.14 6.66 17.46
C GLU A 561 -13.60 5.19 17.41
N THR A 562 -13.53 4.56 16.24
CA THR A 562 -13.90 3.16 16.04
C THR A 562 -12.99 2.22 16.82
N LEU A 563 -11.67 2.43 16.76
CA LEU A 563 -10.73 1.69 17.62
C LEU A 563 -11.04 1.87 19.11
N GLY A 564 -11.37 3.09 19.52
CA GLY A 564 -11.73 3.44 20.88
C GLY A 564 -13.01 2.77 21.40
N ALA A 565 -13.96 2.56 20.49
CA ALA A 565 -15.20 1.82 20.77
C ALA A 565 -14.99 0.32 20.97
N GLY A 566 -13.77 -0.19 20.71
CA GLY A 566 -13.38 -1.58 20.94
C GLY A 566 -13.37 -2.44 19.69
N GLU A 567 -13.71 -1.87 18.53
CA GLU A 567 -13.61 -2.52 17.23
C GLU A 567 -12.15 -2.81 16.86
N SER A 568 -11.96 -3.77 15.97
CA SER A 568 -10.64 -4.15 15.46
C SER A 568 -10.04 -3.08 14.56
N PHE A 569 -8.73 -3.19 14.34
CA PHE A 569 -7.97 -2.29 13.48
C PHE A 569 -8.46 -2.31 12.02
N GLY A 570 -8.89 -3.47 11.53
CA GLY A 570 -9.52 -3.63 10.22
C GLY A 570 -10.89 -2.95 10.14
N GLU A 571 -11.75 -3.13 11.15
CA GLU A 571 -13.07 -2.47 11.22
C GLU A 571 -12.93 -0.95 11.26
N ALA A 572 -11.93 -0.42 11.98
CA ALA A 572 -11.61 1.00 11.97
C ALA A 572 -11.17 1.52 10.58
N TRP A 573 -10.43 0.71 9.82
CA TRP A 573 -10.08 1.03 8.43
C TRP A 573 -11.31 1.01 7.52
N ALA A 574 -12.15 -0.02 7.60
CA ALA A 574 -13.39 -0.12 6.81
C ALA A 574 -14.37 1.03 7.11
N ARG A 575 -14.45 1.46 8.37
CA ARG A 575 -15.28 2.60 8.78
C ARG A 575 -14.97 3.87 7.99
N TYR A 576 -13.71 4.07 7.59
CA TYR A 576 -13.35 5.22 6.79
C TYR A 576 -14.08 5.22 5.44
N PHE A 577 -14.17 4.06 4.78
CA PHE A 577 -14.90 3.91 3.51
C PHE A 577 -16.40 4.16 3.70
N GLU A 578 -17.00 3.69 4.79
CA GLU A 578 -18.41 3.94 5.09
C GLU A 578 -18.71 5.43 5.22
N ILE A 579 -17.86 6.17 5.96
CA ILE A 579 -18.00 7.61 6.16
C ILE A 579 -17.81 8.37 4.84
N GLU A 580 -16.80 8.01 4.05
CA GLU A 580 -16.56 8.65 2.75
C GLU A 580 -17.68 8.34 1.75
N GLY A 581 -18.20 7.11 1.72
CA GLY A 581 -19.31 6.71 0.84
C GLY A 581 -20.64 7.35 1.21
N ALA A 582 -20.87 7.64 2.50
CA ALA A 582 -22.06 8.32 3.00
C ALA A 582 -21.98 9.85 3.00
N ALA A 583 -20.89 10.43 2.46
CA ALA A 583 -20.70 11.87 2.44
C ALA A 583 -21.82 12.58 1.66
N LYS A 584 -22.34 13.68 2.21
CA LYS A 584 -23.53 14.38 1.67
C LYS A 584 -23.19 15.34 0.55
N SER A 585 -21.92 15.66 0.37
CA SER A 585 -21.45 16.56 -0.68
C SER A 585 -20.03 16.23 -1.11
N LYS A 586 -19.68 16.62 -2.34
CA LYS A 586 -18.29 16.53 -2.83
C LYS A 586 -17.32 17.30 -1.92
N GLY A 587 -17.76 18.38 -1.26
CA GLY A 587 -16.93 19.17 -0.35
C GLY A 587 -16.44 18.39 0.88
N GLU A 588 -17.29 17.53 1.46
CA GLU A 588 -16.94 16.72 2.65
C GLU A 588 -15.81 15.72 2.40
N VAL A 589 -15.64 15.32 1.14
CA VAL A 589 -14.63 14.35 0.70
C VAL A 589 -13.48 15.00 -0.05
N GLY A 590 -13.31 16.34 0.06
CA GLY A 590 -12.18 17.04 -0.55
C GLY A 590 -12.34 17.33 -2.06
N GLY A 591 -13.57 17.42 -2.54
CA GLY A 591 -13.92 17.78 -3.91
C GLY A 591 -13.69 16.67 -4.93
N GLU A 592 -13.60 17.06 -6.21
CA GLU A 592 -13.42 16.12 -7.34
C GLU A 592 -12.18 15.22 -7.14
N ILE A 593 -11.06 15.79 -6.71
CA ILE A 593 -9.82 15.05 -6.52
C ILE A 593 -9.82 14.19 -5.25
N GLY A 594 -10.60 14.55 -4.22
CA GLY A 594 -10.59 13.88 -2.92
C GLY A 594 -11.59 12.73 -2.78
N ARG A 595 -12.65 12.66 -3.60
CA ARG A 595 -13.81 11.79 -3.36
C ARG A 595 -13.57 10.28 -3.16
N LYS A 596 -12.42 9.76 -3.59
CA LYS A 596 -11.99 8.35 -3.47
C LYS A 596 -10.69 8.18 -2.66
N ARG A 597 -10.39 9.14 -1.78
CA ARG A 597 -9.12 9.15 -1.01
C ARG A 597 -8.94 7.95 -0.08
N ALA A 598 -10.04 7.30 0.34
CA ALA A 598 -9.96 6.06 1.13
C ALA A 598 -9.21 4.94 0.41
N TYR A 599 -9.27 4.87 -0.93
CA TYR A 599 -8.58 3.84 -1.72
C TYR A 599 -7.06 3.84 -1.52
N PHE A 600 -6.51 4.94 -1.02
CA PHE A 600 -5.08 5.11 -0.84
C PHE A 600 -4.58 4.48 0.47
N TRP A 601 -5.50 4.03 1.32
CA TRP A 601 -5.20 3.54 2.67
C TRP A 601 -5.25 2.02 2.71
N SER A 602 -4.20 1.43 3.28
CA SER A 602 -4.03 -0.01 3.43
C SER A 602 -3.54 -0.36 4.83
N VAL A 603 -3.80 -1.59 5.25
CA VAL A 603 -3.44 -2.11 6.57
C VAL A 603 -2.27 -3.09 6.45
N LEU A 604 -1.24 -2.87 7.28
CA LEU A 604 -0.13 -3.80 7.47
C LEU A 604 -0.20 -4.39 8.88
N GLY A 605 0.19 -5.65 9.04
CA GLY A 605 0.13 -6.36 10.32
C GLY A 605 -1.21 -7.03 10.58
N ASP A 606 -1.58 -7.17 11.85
CA ASP A 606 -2.75 -7.95 12.25
C ASP A 606 -3.98 -7.06 12.46
N TRP A 607 -4.85 -7.05 11.45
CA TRP A 607 -6.06 -6.21 11.46
C TRP A 607 -7.08 -6.63 12.52
N THR A 608 -7.03 -7.86 13.03
CA THR A 608 -8.05 -8.38 13.96
C THR A 608 -7.83 -7.95 15.41
N LEU A 609 -6.69 -7.30 15.71
CA LEU A 609 -6.40 -6.74 17.02
C LEU A 609 -7.24 -5.49 17.30
N SER A 610 -7.65 -5.28 18.55
CA SER A 610 -8.33 -4.06 18.98
C SER A 610 -7.61 -3.37 20.15
N LEU A 611 -7.94 -2.10 20.37
CA LEU A 611 -7.48 -1.37 21.55
C LEU A 611 -8.09 -1.96 22.84
N ALA A 612 -9.36 -2.38 22.82
CA ALA A 612 -10.05 -2.89 24.02
C ALA A 612 -9.32 -4.05 24.71
N MET A 613 -8.56 -4.86 23.97
CA MET A 613 -7.72 -5.95 24.52
C MET A 613 -6.71 -5.48 25.58
N ALA A 614 -6.28 -4.22 25.50
CA ALA A 614 -5.37 -3.59 26.46
C ALA A 614 -6.07 -2.69 27.49
N ARG A 615 -7.35 -2.34 27.32
CA ARG A 615 -8.10 -1.47 28.27
C ARG A 615 -8.57 -2.20 29.53
N HIS A 616 -8.87 -3.50 29.42
CA HIS A 616 -9.45 -4.31 30.50
C HIS A 616 -8.41 -5.02 31.38
N ARG A 617 -7.17 -4.52 31.39
CA ARG A 617 -6.03 -5.07 32.12
C ARG A 617 -5.24 -3.92 32.73
#